data_AF-A0A9W4N800-F1
#
_entry.id   AF-A0A9W4N800-F1
#
_cell.length_a   1.000
_cell.length_b   1.000
_cell.length_c   1.000
_cell.angle_alpha   90.00
_cell.angle_beta   90.00
_cell.angle_gamma   90.00
#
_symmetry.space_group_name_H-M   'P 1'
#
loop_
_entity.id
_entity.type
_entity.pdbx_description
1 polymer ?
#
loop_
_entity_poly.entity_id
_entity_poly.type
_entity_poly.pdbx_seq_one_letter_code
_entity_poly.pdbx_strand_id
1 'polypeptide(L)'
;MHFAKTLALLSLSSGALSFKIRAFSGKDCSGGAREVNVWDNTCRDSNVPATRSFRVLSYGAHRQRAAFYDEAKCIGGQRWTDFWADGGSDTFKKDACITLDFDASAYGSRSA
;
A
#
# COMPACT_ATOMS: atom_id res chain seq x y z
N MET A 1 -19.34 -29.22 38.05
CA MET A 1 -19.47 -29.93 36.76
C MET A 1 -20.67 -29.33 36.05
N HIS A 2 -20.64 -28.66 34.90
CA HIS A 2 -19.64 -28.43 33.88
C HIS A 2 -20.04 -27.20 33.05
N PHE A 3 -19.05 -26.33 32.84
CA PHE A 3 -18.74 -25.53 31.64
C PHE A 3 -19.83 -24.68 30.95
N ALA A 4 -19.68 -23.37 31.14
CA ALA A 4 -20.14 -22.31 30.27
C ALA A 4 -19.71 -22.56 28.81
N LYS A 5 -20.67 -22.50 27.86
CA LYS A 5 -20.39 -22.42 26.43
C LYS A 5 -20.38 -20.96 26.01
N THR A 6 -19.24 -20.30 26.18
CA THR A 6 -18.99 -18.99 25.57
C THR A 6 -18.72 -19.24 24.08
N LEU A 7 -19.70 -18.92 23.22
CA LEU A 7 -19.50 -18.89 21.78
C LEU A 7 -18.57 -17.71 21.45
N ALA A 8 -17.27 -17.98 21.36
CA ALA A 8 -16.31 -17.00 20.85
C ALA A 8 -16.52 -16.85 19.34
N LEU A 9 -17.20 -15.77 18.95
CA LEU A 9 -17.22 -15.30 17.57
C LEU A 9 -15.80 -14.88 17.19
N LEU A 10 -15.10 -15.74 16.44
CA LEU A 10 -13.87 -15.40 15.74
C LEU A 10 -14.22 -14.41 14.62
N SER A 11 -14.24 -13.12 14.95
CA SER A 11 -14.19 -12.05 13.96
C SER A 11 -12.78 -12.02 13.33
N LEU A 12 -12.53 -12.93 12.39
CA LEU A 12 -11.40 -12.87 11.47
C LEU A 12 -11.64 -11.74 10.46
N SER A 13 -11.55 -10.50 10.91
CA SER A 13 -11.44 -9.35 10.01
C SER A 13 -10.04 -8.74 10.08
N SER A 14 -9.02 -9.60 10.07
CA SER A 14 -7.67 -9.19 9.71
C SER A 14 -7.52 -9.40 8.21
N GLY A 15 -8.25 -8.62 7.40
CA GLY A 15 -7.78 -8.37 6.05
C GLY A 15 -6.44 -7.66 6.24
N ALA A 16 -5.33 -8.40 6.15
CA ALA A 16 -4.01 -7.90 6.49
C ALA A 16 -3.77 -6.64 5.65
N LEU A 17 -3.84 -5.49 6.32
CA LEU A 17 -3.56 -4.20 5.72
C LEU A 17 -2.06 -4.23 5.40
N SER A 18 -1.66 -4.00 4.15
CA SER A 18 -0.24 -3.88 3.83
C SER A 18 0.24 -2.45 3.89
N PHE A 19 -0.49 -1.53 3.27
CA PHE A 19 -0.25 -0.10 3.41
C PHE A 19 -1.42 0.67 2.82
N LYS A 20 -1.56 1.90 3.30
CA LYS A 20 -2.49 2.87 2.73
C LYS A 20 -1.73 4.11 2.32
N ILE A 21 -2.04 4.63 1.14
CA ILE A 21 -1.51 5.88 0.63
C ILE A 21 -2.64 6.84 0.26
N ARG A 22 -2.31 8.12 0.20
CA ARG A 22 -3.04 9.09 -0.61
C ARG A 22 -2.22 9.32 -1.87
N ALA A 23 -2.73 8.87 -3.01
CA ALA A 23 -2.15 9.10 -4.32
C ALA A 23 -2.53 10.49 -4.82
N PHE A 24 -1.59 11.16 -5.48
CA PHE A 24 -1.74 12.50 -6.04
C PHE A 24 -1.34 12.51 -7.51
N SER A 25 -2.11 13.23 -8.33
CA SER A 25 -1.85 13.31 -9.78
C SER A 25 -0.63 14.17 -10.15
N GLY A 26 -0.18 15.05 -9.25
CA GLY A 26 0.98 15.92 -9.44
C GLY A 26 2.19 15.48 -8.62
N LYS A 27 3.31 16.18 -8.79
CA LYS A 27 4.49 16.04 -7.93
C LYS A 27 4.23 16.68 -6.56
N ASP A 28 5.04 16.32 -5.57
CA ASP A 28 5.09 16.96 -4.25
C ASP A 28 3.72 17.02 -3.55
N CYS A 29 2.93 15.95 -3.73
CA CYS A 29 1.59 15.78 -3.17
C CYS A 29 0.61 16.90 -3.58
N SER A 30 0.72 17.36 -4.83
CA SER A 30 -0.18 18.34 -5.45
C SER A 30 -1.19 17.70 -6.42
N GLY A 31 -2.21 18.46 -6.80
CA GLY A 31 -3.23 18.01 -7.77
C GLY A 31 -4.33 17.15 -7.16
N GLY A 32 -5.02 16.38 -8.01
CA GLY A 32 -6.13 15.52 -7.59
C GLY A 32 -5.64 14.41 -6.66
N ALA A 33 -6.39 14.15 -5.59
CA ALA A 33 -5.97 13.22 -4.54
C ALA A 33 -6.99 12.11 -4.31
N ARG A 34 -6.53 10.87 -4.14
CA ARG A 34 -7.37 9.72 -3.80
C ARG A 34 -6.67 8.79 -2.82
N GLU A 35 -7.39 8.36 -1.80
CA GLU A 35 -6.87 7.34 -0.87
C GLU A 35 -6.98 5.95 -1.49
N VAL A 36 -5.92 5.16 -1.35
CA VAL A 36 -5.82 3.81 -1.86
C VAL A 36 -5.32 2.90 -0.73
N ASN A 37 -6.06 1.84 -0.48
CA ASN A 37 -5.62 0.74 0.36
C ASN A 37 -5.08 -0.38 -0.53
N VAL A 38 -3.87 -0.86 -0.22
CA VAL A 38 -3.26 -2.01 -0.88
C VAL A 38 -3.19 -3.14 0.15
N TRP A 39 -3.82 -4.25 -0.17
CA TRP A 39 -3.92 -5.42 0.71
C TRP A 39 -2.64 -6.25 0.66
N ASP A 40 -2.36 -6.97 1.74
CA ASP A 40 -1.20 -7.85 1.80
C ASP A 40 -1.18 -8.88 0.66
N ASN A 41 0.01 -9.06 0.06
CA ASN A 41 0.27 -9.98 -1.04
C ASN A 41 -0.67 -9.80 -2.25
N THR A 42 -1.14 -8.57 -2.49
CA THR A 42 -1.99 -8.25 -3.63
C THR A 42 -1.34 -7.28 -4.60
N CYS A 43 -1.87 -7.30 -5.83
CA CYS A 43 -1.65 -6.27 -6.83
C CYS A 43 -2.91 -5.43 -7.00
N ARG A 44 -2.76 -4.12 -6.95
CA ARG A 44 -3.78 -3.13 -7.30
C ARG A 44 -3.43 -2.57 -8.68
N ASP A 45 -3.99 -3.15 -9.73
CA ASP A 45 -3.80 -2.79 -11.15
C ASP A 45 -5.06 -2.23 -11.81
N SER A 46 -6.20 -2.33 -11.12
CA SER A 46 -7.50 -1.81 -11.58
C SER A 46 -7.93 -0.61 -10.75
N ASN A 47 -8.62 0.34 -11.39
CA ASN A 47 -9.10 1.56 -10.73
C ASN A 47 -7.99 2.30 -9.97
N VAL A 48 -6.79 2.34 -10.58
CA VAL A 48 -5.62 3.05 -10.07
C VAL A 48 -5.78 4.53 -10.46
N PRO A 49 -5.77 5.47 -9.48
CA PRO A 49 -5.81 6.89 -9.81
C PRO A 49 -4.51 7.32 -10.51
N ALA A 50 -4.55 8.41 -11.28
CA ALA A 50 -3.34 9.06 -11.76
C ALA A 50 -2.43 9.39 -10.57
N THR A 51 -1.20 8.88 -10.59
CA THR A 51 -0.31 8.89 -9.41
C THR A 51 1.11 9.28 -9.78
N ARG A 52 1.47 10.52 -9.49
CA ARG A 52 2.83 11.04 -9.65
C ARG A 52 3.56 11.27 -8.34
N SER A 53 2.81 11.41 -7.25
CA SER A 53 3.34 11.40 -5.89
C SER A 53 2.34 10.75 -4.94
N PHE A 54 2.78 10.39 -3.75
CA PHE A 54 1.90 9.83 -2.73
C PHE A 54 2.30 10.26 -1.33
N ARG A 55 1.31 10.31 -0.42
CA ARG A 55 1.53 10.43 1.02
C ARG A 55 1.24 9.10 1.69
N VAL A 56 2.16 8.62 2.52
CA VAL A 56 1.94 7.39 3.31
C VAL A 56 0.97 7.67 4.45
N LEU A 57 -0.11 6.90 4.56
CA LEU A 57 -1.13 7.08 5.60
C LEU A 57 -1.02 6.01 6.69
N SER A 58 -0.74 4.77 6.31
CA SER A 58 -0.53 3.67 7.24
C SER A 58 0.36 2.59 6.65
N TYR A 59 1.01 1.84 7.55
CA TYR A 59 1.79 0.65 7.24
C TYR A 59 0.96 -0.61 7.43
N GLY A 60 1.56 -1.74 7.10
CA GLY A 60 0.99 -3.06 7.31
C GLY A 60 1.71 -3.85 8.38
N ALA A 61 1.62 -5.17 8.26
CA ALA A 61 2.36 -6.10 9.11
C ALA A 61 3.89 -5.95 8.95
N HIS A 62 4.65 -6.62 9.81
CA HIS A 62 6.11 -6.65 9.72
C HIS A 62 6.60 -7.23 8.38
N ARG A 63 7.73 -6.69 7.87
CA ARG A 63 8.40 -7.11 6.63
C ARG A 63 7.56 -7.00 5.36
N GLN A 64 6.74 -5.95 5.25
CA GLN A 64 5.99 -5.66 4.03
C GLN A 64 6.76 -4.72 3.10
N ARG A 65 6.66 -4.95 1.79
CA ARG A 65 7.13 -4.05 0.74
C ARG A 65 5.95 -3.35 0.06
N ALA A 66 6.09 -2.05 -0.21
CA ALA A 66 5.18 -1.28 -1.05
C ALA A 66 5.86 -0.99 -2.39
N ALA A 67 5.35 -1.58 -3.47
CA ALA A 67 5.87 -1.42 -4.81
C ALA A 67 4.94 -0.58 -5.69
N PHE A 68 5.52 0.21 -6.58
CA PHE A 68 4.84 1.09 -7.51
C PHE A 68 5.38 0.81 -8.91
N TYR A 69 4.47 0.63 -9.88
CA TYR A 69 4.79 0.20 -11.25
C TYR A 69 4.24 1.21 -12.24
N ASP A 70 4.96 1.48 -13.33
CA ASP A 70 4.49 2.33 -14.43
C ASP A 70 3.47 1.61 -15.34
N GLU A 71 3.52 0.29 -15.40
CA GLU A 71 2.58 -0.58 -16.09
C GLU A 71 1.40 -0.99 -15.21
N ALA A 72 0.25 -1.28 -15.82
CA ALA A 72 -0.96 -1.76 -15.15
C ALA A 72 -0.87 -3.24 -14.73
N LYS A 73 0.24 -3.64 -14.09
CA LYS A 73 0.50 -4.97 -13.54
C LYS A 73 1.62 -4.90 -12.49
N CYS A 74 1.56 -5.74 -11.45
CA CYS A 74 2.59 -5.80 -10.41
C CYS A 74 3.63 -6.87 -10.68
N ILE A 75 4.11 -6.93 -11.92
CA ILE A 75 5.21 -7.79 -12.35
C ILE A 75 6.35 -6.84 -12.72
N GLY A 76 7.54 -7.06 -12.17
CA GLY A 76 8.71 -6.22 -12.47
C GLY A 76 8.91 -6.15 -13.98
N GLY A 77 8.72 -4.95 -14.54
CA GLY A 77 8.77 -4.63 -15.96
C GLY A 77 9.72 -3.46 -16.22
N GLN A 78 9.36 -2.56 -17.15
CA GLN A 78 10.23 -1.46 -17.60
C GLN A 78 10.66 -0.52 -16.46
N ARG A 79 9.73 0.00 -15.64
CA ARG A 79 10.08 0.88 -14.51
C ARG A 79 9.20 0.64 -13.29
N TRP A 80 9.85 0.38 -12.17
CA TRP A 80 9.18 0.23 -10.89
C TRP A 80 10.12 0.62 -9.75
N THR A 81 9.54 0.89 -8.60
CA THR A 81 10.28 1.16 -7.36
C THR A 81 9.53 0.54 -6.19
N ASP A 82 10.24 0.23 -5.11
CA ASP A 82 9.63 -0.28 -3.90
C ASP A 82 10.31 0.17 -2.62
N PHE A 83 9.55 0.14 -1.53
CA PHE A 83 9.96 0.62 -0.22
C PHE A 83 9.57 -0.36 0.87
N TRP A 84 10.27 -0.32 1.99
CA TRP A 84 9.83 -1.00 3.21
C TRP A 84 8.60 -0.29 3.78
N ALA A 85 7.49 -1.02 3.88
CA ALA A 85 6.19 -0.52 4.34
C ALA A 85 5.80 -1.12 5.70
N ASP A 86 6.81 -1.40 6.53
CA ASP A 86 6.69 -1.96 7.88
C ASP A 86 7.01 -0.93 8.98
N GLY A 87 7.26 0.32 8.61
CA GLY A 87 7.63 1.41 9.50
C GLY A 87 9.12 1.51 9.82
N GLY A 88 9.96 0.59 9.33
CA GLY A 88 11.42 0.63 9.48
C GLY A 88 12.13 1.45 8.40
N SER A 89 11.43 1.86 7.34
CA SER A 89 12.00 2.65 6.25
C SER A 89 12.41 4.06 6.68
N ASP A 90 13.54 4.53 6.14
CA ASP A 90 13.98 5.91 6.22
C ASP A 90 13.17 6.86 5.32
N THR A 91 12.57 6.31 4.26
CA THR A 91 11.90 7.03 3.15
C THR A 91 10.39 6.88 3.20
N PHE A 92 9.87 5.65 3.25
CA PHE A 92 8.42 5.37 3.31
C PHE A 92 7.91 5.53 4.73
N LYS A 93 7.89 6.80 5.18
CA LYS A 93 7.42 7.19 6.50
C LYS A 93 6.00 7.73 6.45
N LYS A 94 5.23 7.49 7.49
CA LYS A 94 3.89 8.04 7.69
C LYS A 94 3.94 9.55 7.52
N ASP A 95 2.98 10.08 6.78
CA ASP A 95 2.84 11.48 6.37
C ASP A 95 3.95 12.02 5.45
N ALA A 96 5.00 11.24 5.15
CA ALA A 96 5.98 11.61 4.14
C ALA A 96 5.31 11.71 2.77
N CYS A 97 5.67 12.77 2.05
CA CYS A 97 5.31 12.94 0.66
C CYS A 97 6.46 12.44 -0.21
N ILE A 98 6.18 11.50 -1.11
CA ILE A 98 7.17 10.91 -2.00
C ILE A 98 6.75 11.17 -3.44
N THR A 99 7.63 11.81 -4.22
CA THR A 99 7.46 12.05 -5.65
C THR A 99 8.08 10.90 -6.44
N LEU A 100 7.30 10.31 -7.34
CA LEU A 100 7.78 9.30 -8.28
C LEU A 100 8.39 9.99 -9.51
N ASP A 101 9.39 9.32 -10.08
CA ASP A 101 10.04 9.71 -11.33
C ASP A 101 9.26 9.22 -12.57
N PHE A 102 8.20 8.45 -12.37
CA PHE A 102 7.18 8.04 -13.34
C PHE A 102 5.75 8.19 -12.79
N ASP A 103 4.75 7.99 -13.65
CA ASP A 103 3.35 7.92 -13.26
C ASP A 103 2.96 6.46 -13.00
N ALA A 104 2.58 6.16 -11.76
CA ALA A 104 2.27 4.79 -11.36
C ALA A 104 0.88 4.36 -11.84
N SER A 105 0.82 3.18 -12.46
CA SER A 105 -0.39 2.53 -12.97
C SER A 105 -0.75 1.25 -12.22
N ALA A 106 0.10 0.78 -11.30
CA ALA A 106 -0.23 -0.29 -10.36
C ALA A 106 0.54 -0.16 -9.04
N TYR A 107 -0.01 -0.75 -7.98
CA TYR A 107 0.63 -0.84 -6.67
C TYR A 107 0.66 -2.29 -6.18
N GLY A 108 1.83 -2.76 -5.77
CA GLY A 108 2.02 -4.09 -5.24
C GLY A 108 2.30 -4.06 -3.75
N SER A 109 1.79 -5.05 -3.05
CA SER A 109 2.25 -5.43 -1.72
C SER A 109 2.85 -6.82 -1.79
N ARG A 110 4.00 -7.01 -1.13
CA ARG A 110 4.64 -8.32 -0.97
C ARG A 110 5.24 -8.45 0.42
N SER A 111 4.98 -9.57 1.09
CA SER A 111 5.76 -9.97 2.25
C SER A 111 7.17 -10.38 1.81
N ALA A 112 8.18 -9.96 2.56
CA ALA A 112 9.60 -10.25 2.30
C ALA A 112 10.25 -11.04 3.43
#